data_AF-A0A7C4UFN2-F1
#
_entry.id   AF-A0A7C4UFN2-F1
#
_cell.length_a   1.000
_cell.length_b   1.000
_cell.length_c   1.000
_cell.angle_alpha   90.00
_cell.angle_beta   90.00
_cell.angle_gamma   90.00
#
_symmetry.space_group_name_H-M   'P 1'
#
loop_
_entity.id
_entity.type
_entity.pdbx_description
1 polymer ?
#
loop_
_entity_poly.entity_id
_entity_poly.type
_entity_poly.pdbx_seq_one_letter_code
_entity_poly.pdbx_strand_id
1 'polypeptide(L)'
;MDRIVAGIWSDAGTAGGRRAAGLADRLARIARQVYQTLGCRDYARVDFRVSNDGDPFVLELNPNPYILSIGLLSGLEAMGKAHAEFVCGLARAALRRGKAAGGEE
;
A
#
# COMPACT_ATOMS: atom_id res chain seq x y z
N MET A 1 -13.09 0.22 3.40
CA MET A 1 -12.27 -0.72 2.60
C MET A 1 -10.88 -0.13 2.58
N ASP A 2 -10.01 -0.65 3.42
CA ASP A 2 -8.64 -0.16 3.56
C ASP A 2 -7.81 -0.71 2.40
N ARG A 3 -7.24 0.16 1.57
CA ARG A 3 -6.50 -0.23 0.36
C ARG A 3 -5.02 0.02 0.59
N ILE A 4 -4.25 -1.05 0.73
CA ILE A 4 -2.82 -0.99 1.05
C ILE A 4 -2.03 -1.46 -0.17
N VAL A 5 -1.10 -0.65 -0.63
CA VAL A 5 -0.15 -1.03 -1.68
C VAL A 5 1.22 -1.26 -1.05
N ALA A 6 1.78 -2.45 -1.24
CA ALA A 6 3.14 -2.75 -0.81
C ALA A 6 4.13 -2.39 -1.94
N GLY A 7 5.02 -1.44 -1.69
CA GLY A 7 6.14 -1.14 -2.58
C GLY A 7 7.34 -2.04 -2.24
N ILE A 8 7.91 -2.69 -3.25
CA ILE A 8 9.15 -3.46 -3.12
C ILE A 8 10.22 -2.69 -3.87
N TRP A 9 11.29 -2.28 -3.19
CA TRP A 9 12.46 -1.70 -3.84
C TRP A 9 13.67 -2.61 -3.63
N SER A 10 14.28 -3.09 -4.72
CA SER A 10 15.49 -3.92 -4.68
C SER A 10 16.70 -3.08 -5.06
N ASP A 11 17.62 -2.87 -4.12
CA ASP A 11 18.90 -2.18 -4.35
C ASP A 11 20.02 -3.10 -4.90
N ALA A 12 19.68 -4.32 -5.30
CA ALA A 12 20.65 -5.29 -5.77
C ALA A 12 20.41 -5.56 -7.26
N GLY A 13 21.42 -5.23 -8.08
CA GLY A 13 21.52 -5.74 -9.44
C GLY A 13 21.21 -7.23 -9.48
N THR A 14 20.47 -7.62 -10.51
CA THR A 14 20.24 -8.99 -10.99
C THR A 14 21.01 -10.08 -10.22
N ALA A 15 20.38 -10.65 -9.20
CA ALA A 15 20.82 -11.91 -8.62
C ALA A 15 19.59 -12.77 -8.33
N GLY A 16 19.55 -13.94 -8.97
CA GLY A 16 18.51 -14.95 -8.85
C GLY A 16 18.43 -15.55 -7.43
N GLY A 17 17.97 -14.76 -6.47
CA GLY A 17 17.58 -15.22 -5.15
C GLY A 17 16.21 -15.88 -5.24
N ARG A 18 16.11 -17.14 -4.76
CA ARG A 18 14.84 -17.82 -4.55
C ARG A 18 13.86 -16.86 -3.87
N ARG A 19 12.77 -16.46 -4.54
CA ARG A 19 11.64 -15.84 -3.86
C ARG A 19 11.16 -16.87 -2.84
N ALA A 20 11.47 -16.65 -1.56
CA ALA A 20 11.00 -17.52 -0.50
C ALA A 20 9.48 -17.65 -0.65
N ALA A 21 8.98 -18.89 -0.72
CA ALA A 21 7.56 -19.15 -0.80
C ALA A 21 6.84 -18.38 0.33
N GLY A 22 5.80 -17.61 -0.01
CA GLY A 22 5.05 -16.82 0.97
C GLY A 22 5.65 -15.45 1.35
N LEU A 23 6.72 -14.97 0.70
CA LEU A 23 7.23 -13.60 0.94
C LEU A 23 6.15 -12.54 0.69
N ALA A 24 5.37 -12.67 -0.39
CA ALA A 24 4.29 -11.75 -0.71
C ALA A 24 3.24 -11.68 0.41
N ASP A 25 2.83 -12.83 0.96
CA ASP A 25 1.89 -12.89 2.08
C ASP A 25 2.47 -12.27 3.35
N ARG A 26 3.76 -12.47 3.60
CA ARG A 26 4.48 -11.85 4.72
C ARG A 26 4.51 -10.34 4.59
N LEU A 27 4.85 -9.82 3.41
CA LEU A 27 4.84 -8.38 3.11
C LEU A 27 3.43 -7.79 3.27
N ALA A 28 2.40 -8.44 2.72
CA ALA A 28 1.02 -7.98 2.83
C ALA A 28 0.53 -7.95 4.29
N ARG A 29 0.93 -8.94 5.10
CA ARG A 29 0.61 -8.97 6.53
C ARG A 29 1.27 -7.82 7.29
N ILE A 30 2.57 -7.61 7.08
CA ILE A 30 3.30 -6.53 7.74
C ILE A 30 2.76 -5.17 7.29
N ALA A 31 2.50 -4.96 6.00
CA ALA A 31 1.94 -3.71 5.49
C ALA A 31 0.59 -3.38 6.14
N ARG A 32 -0.26 -4.39 6.37
CA ARG A 32 -1.53 -4.23 7.09
C ARG A 32 -1.35 -3.86 8.55
N GLN A 33 -0.39 -4.49 9.23
CA GLN A 33 -0.06 -4.15 10.61
C GLN A 33 0.44 -2.71 10.72
N VAL A 34 1.41 -2.29 9.91
CA VAL A 34 1.95 -0.92 9.91
C VAL A 34 0.84 0.10 9.65
N TYR A 35 0.00 -0.15 8.64
CA TYR A 35 -1.12 0.72 8.30
C TYR A 35 -2.09 0.93 9.48
N GLN A 36 -2.46 -0.16 10.16
CA GLN A 36 -3.36 -0.14 11.30
C GLN A 36 -2.72 0.52 12.52
N THR A 37 -1.47 0.16 12.83
CA THR A 37 -0.71 0.70 13.96
C THR A 37 -0.52 2.21 13.85
N LEU A 38 -0.30 2.74 12.64
CA LEU A 38 -0.14 4.17 12.40
C LEU A 38 -1.47 4.91 12.19
N GLY A 39 -2.62 4.26 12.38
CA GLY A 39 -3.93 4.89 12.28
C GLY A 39 -4.25 5.43 10.87
N CYS A 40 -3.64 4.85 9.85
CA CYS A 40 -3.87 5.27 8.47
C CYS A 40 -5.29 4.95 8.02
N ARG A 41 -5.77 5.72 7.04
CA ARG A 41 -7.14 5.63 6.55
C ARG A 41 -7.17 5.78 5.04
N ASP A 42 -8.15 5.10 4.42
CA ASP A 42 -8.37 5.00 2.98
C ASP A 42 -7.27 4.28 2.21
N TYR A 43 -6.07 4.85 2.18
CA TYR A 43 -4.95 4.31 1.44
C TYR A 43 -3.60 4.73 2.00
N ALA A 44 -2.58 3.91 1.75
CA ALA A 44 -1.19 4.24 1.97
C ALA A 44 -0.31 3.33 1.12
N ARG A 45 0.95 3.71 0.95
CA ARG A 45 2.01 2.83 0.47
C ARG A 45 2.93 2.47 1.64
N VAL A 46 3.30 1.20 1.74
CA VAL A 46 4.35 0.75 2.66
C VAL A 46 5.52 0.27 1.83
N ASP A 47 6.69 0.86 2.05
CA ASP A 47 7.89 0.54 1.30
C ASP A 47 8.79 -0.39 2.13
N PHE A 48 9.25 -1.46 1.48
CA PHE A 48 10.06 -2.50 2.11
C PHE A 48 11.44 -2.61 1.47
N ARG A 49 12.43 -2.91 2.31
CA ARG A 49 13.69 -3.52 1.89
C ARG A 49 13.69 -4.98 2.32
N VAL A 50 14.08 -5.88 1.43
CA VAL A 50 14.19 -7.31 1.73
C VAL A 50 15.68 -7.68 1.76
N SER A 51 16.13 -8.32 2.84
CA SER A 51 17.52 -8.80 2.95
C SER A 51 17.79 -9.94 1.97
N ASN A 52 19.07 -10.30 1.80
CA ASN A 52 19.48 -11.45 0.99
C ASN A 52 18.90 -12.77 1.51
N ASP A 53 18.60 -12.86 2.81
CA ASP A 53 17.97 -14.02 3.45
C ASP A 53 16.44 -14.03 3.31
N GLY A 54 15.86 -13.02 2.66
CA GLY A 54 14.42 -12.92 2.44
C GLY A 54 13.64 -12.27 3.58
N ASP A 55 14.31 -11.61 4.53
CA ASP A 55 13.65 -10.92 5.62
C ASP A 55 13.22 -9.49 5.22
N PRO A 56 11.93 -9.15 5.39
CA PRO A 56 11.42 -7.82 5.07
C PRO A 56 11.62 -6.84 6.23
N PHE A 57 12.08 -5.64 5.89
CA PHE A 57 12.24 -4.49 6.77
C PHE A 57 11.38 -3.34 6.23
N VAL A 58 10.56 -2.75 7.11
CA VAL A 58 9.75 -1.57 6.77
C VAL A 58 10.67 -0.35 6.71
N LEU A 59 10.67 0.37 5.60
CA LEU A 59 11.43 1.61 5.44
C LEU A 59 10.56 2.81 5.79
N GLU A 60 9.40 2.92 5.15
CA GLU A 60 8.45 3.99 5.38
C GLU A 60 7.01 3.51 5.18
N LEU A 61 6.09 4.25 5.81
CA LEU A 61 4.71 4.33 5.38
C LEU A 61 4.48 5.74 4.81
N ASN A 62 3.97 5.79 3.59
CA ASN A 62 3.51 7.02 2.98
C ASN A 62 1.97 7.02 2.92
N PRO A 63 1.27 7.86 3.71
CA PRO A 63 -0.19 7.90 3.74
C PRO A 63 -0.80 8.65 2.52
N ASN A 64 0.02 9.35 1.74
CA ASN A 64 -0.40 10.09 0.55
C ASN A 64 0.71 10.00 -0.53
N PRO A 65 1.03 8.78 -1.02
CA PRO A 65 2.06 8.61 -2.03
C PRO A 65 1.65 9.34 -3.32
N TYR A 66 2.64 9.66 -4.16
CA TYR A 66 2.34 10.25 -5.46
C TYR A 66 1.35 9.36 -6.24
N ILE A 67 0.19 9.94 -6.58
CA ILE A 67 -0.97 9.18 -7.04
C ILE A 67 -0.79 8.56 -8.43
N LEU A 68 0.18 9.08 -9.20
CA LEU A 68 0.59 8.53 -10.49
C LEU A 68 1.94 7.80 -10.40
N SER A 69 2.40 7.45 -9.19
CA SER A 69 3.63 6.66 -9.05
C SER A 69 3.45 5.27 -9.66
N ILE A 70 4.52 4.77 -10.30
CA ILE A 70 4.55 3.42 -10.89
C ILE A 70 4.16 2.38 -9.83
N GLY A 71 4.68 2.50 -8.60
CA GLY A 71 4.34 1.57 -7.52
C GLY A 71 2.84 1.51 -7.20
N LEU A 72 2.14 2.65 -7.18
CA LEU A 72 0.69 2.67 -6.99
C LEU A 72 -0.04 2.09 -8.20
N LEU A 73 0.32 2.51 -9.42
CA LEU A 73 -0.35 2.06 -10.63
C LEU A 73 -0.19 0.54 -10.84
N SER A 74 1.02 0.01 -10.69
CA SER A 74 1.29 -1.43 -10.77
C SER A 74 0.60 -2.20 -9.64
N GLY A 75 0.50 -1.64 -8.44
CA GLY A 75 -0.26 -2.25 -7.35
C GLY A 75 -1.75 -2.33 -7.65
N LEU A 76 -2.34 -1.26 -8.21
CA LEU A 76 -3.74 -1.23 -8.63
C LEU A 76 -4.01 -2.25 -9.76
N GLU A 77 -3.11 -2.32 -10.74
CA GLU A 77 -3.19 -3.29 -11.84
C GLU A 77 -3.14 -4.73 -11.33
N ALA A 78 -2.21 -5.05 -10.42
CA ALA A 78 -2.12 -6.38 -9.80
C ALA A 78 -3.40 -6.76 -9.00
N MET A 79 -4.16 -5.77 -8.54
CA MET A 79 -5.46 -5.97 -7.88
C MET A 79 -6.66 -5.93 -8.85
N GLY A 80 -6.43 -5.78 -10.16
CA GLY A 80 -7.48 -5.64 -11.16
C GLY A 80 -8.31 -4.36 -11.00
N LYS A 81 -7.72 -3.27 -10.49
CA LYS A 81 -8.39 -1.98 -10.27
C LYS A 81 -7.89 -0.91 -11.22
N ALA A 82 -8.82 -0.23 -11.88
CA ALA A 82 -8.50 0.94 -12.68
C ALA A 82 -8.13 2.13 -11.78
N HIS A 83 -7.15 2.94 -12.20
CA HIS A 83 -6.74 4.16 -11.47
C HIS A 83 -7.92 5.12 -11.25
N ALA A 84 -8.75 5.35 -12.27
CA ALA A 84 -9.93 6.20 -12.15
C ALA A 84 -10.94 5.68 -11.10
N GLU A 85 -11.19 4.36 -11.06
CA GLU A 85 -12.05 3.74 -10.05
C GLU A 85 -11.49 3.95 -8.64
N PHE A 86 -10.18 3.81 -8.49
CA PHE A 86 -9.49 4.06 -7.23
C PHE A 86 -9.67 5.51 -6.75
N VAL A 87 -9.37 6.50 -7.59
CA VAL A 87 -9.48 7.93 -7.26
C VAL A 87 -10.92 8.32 -6.95
N CYS A 88 -11.88 7.94 -7.79
CA CYS A 88 -13.30 8.21 -7.54
C CYS A 88 -13.77 7.53 -6.24
N GLY A 89 -13.28 6.32 -5.95
CA GLY A 89 -13.56 5.62 -4.70
C GLY A 89 -13.05 6.38 -3.47
N LEU A 90 -11.82 6.91 -3.53
CA LEU A 90 -11.20 7.71 -2.49
C LEU A 90 -12.00 8.99 -2.22
N ALA A 91 -12.34 9.75 -3.27
CA ALA A 91 -13.15 10.95 -3.16
C ALA A 91 -14.52 10.68 -2.53
N ARG A 92 -15.21 9.60 -2.96
CA ARG A 92 -16.50 9.19 -2.38
C ARG A 92 -16.37 8.79 -0.90
N ALA A 93 -15.28 8.11 -0.52
CA ALA A 93 -15.03 7.76 0.88
C ALA A 93 -14.83 9.00 1.76
N ALA A 94 -14.08 9.98 1.27
CA ALA A 94 -13.90 11.27 1.93
C ALA A 94 -15.23 12.01 2.11
N LEU A 95 -16.04 12.12 1.06
CA LEU A 95 -17.36 12.77 1.12
C LEU A 95 -18.30 12.11 2.13
N ARG A 96 -18.34 10.78 2.19
CA ARG A 96 -19.19 10.05 3.16
C ARG A 96 -18.80 10.37 4.60
N ARG A 97 -17.51 10.46 4.90
CA ARG A 97 -17.04 10.84 6.23
C ARG A 97 -17.37 12.29 6.56
N GLY A 98 -17.19 13.21 5.60
CA GLY A 98 -17.55 14.61 5.78
C GLY A 98 -19.03 14.78 6.12
N LYS A 99 -19.92 14.04 5.44
CA LYS A 99 -21.36 14.04 5.77
C LYS A 99 -21.66 13.44 7.15
N ALA A 100 -20.97 12.36 7.54
CA ALA A 100 -21.14 11.77 8.87
C ALA A 100 -20.61 12.68 10.00
N ALA A 101 -19.66 13.56 9.72
CA ALA A 101 -19.11 14.52 10.68
C ALA A 101 -19.91 15.85 10.75
N GLY A 102 -20.78 16.13 9.78
CA GLY A 102 -21.59 17.35 9.70
C GLY A 102 -23.08 17.13 9.97
N GLY A 103 -23.44 16.11 10.73
CA GLY A 103 -24.83 15.78 11.13
C GLY A 103 -25.28 16.42 12.44
N GLU A 104 -24.50 17.34 13.00
CA GLU A 104 -24.86 18.17 14.15
C GLU A 104 -24.81 19.64 13.73
N GLU A 105 -25.84 20.09 12.99
CA GLU A 105 -26.26 21.50 12.89
C GLU A 105 -27.78 21.57 12.66
#